data_AF-A0A845FX70-F1
#
_entry.id   AF-A0A845FX70-F1
#
_cell.length_a   1.000
_cell.length_b   1.000
_cell.length_c   1.000
_cell.angle_alpha   90.00
_cell.angle_beta   90.00
_cell.angle_gamma   90.00
#
_symmetry.space_group_name_H-M   'P 1'
#
loop_
_entity.id
_entity.type
_entity.pdbx_description
1 polymer ?
#
loop_
_entity_poly.entity_id
_entity_poly.type
_entity_poly.pdbx_seq_one_letter_code
_entity_poly.pdbx_strand_id
1 'polypeptide(L)'
;MTTKKSLPLSDEELEAFETTRDLYLELKQAAKDIQAGLGNVVYSPVIAARKSTGLTSAEFAKLLGVSVRTLEDWEQGRQQPEGAALTLLSIALDNPEALLAAKVRYDEAPLK
;
A
#
# COMPACT_ATOMS: atom_id res chain seq x y z
N MET A 1 12.78 -7.27 23.17
CA MET A 1 12.65 -8.57 22.47
C MET A 1 13.37 -8.46 21.14
N THR A 2 14.50 -9.13 20.98
CA THR A 2 15.38 -9.00 19.81
C THR A 2 14.82 -9.87 18.69
N THR A 3 14.25 -9.27 17.64
CA THR A 3 13.84 -10.01 16.44
C THR A 3 15.10 -10.52 15.76
N LYS A 4 15.36 -11.82 15.82
CA LYS A 4 16.40 -12.46 15.00
C LYS A 4 16.05 -12.21 13.54
N LYS A 5 16.82 -11.35 12.86
CA LYS A 5 16.74 -11.17 11.42
C LYS A 5 17.13 -12.52 10.81
N SER A 6 16.17 -13.25 10.23
CA SER A 6 16.52 -14.47 9.50
C SER A 6 17.37 -14.03 8.31
N LEU A 7 18.60 -14.51 8.24
CA LEU A 7 19.42 -14.36 7.05
C LEU A 7 18.71 -15.13 5.90
N PRO A 8 18.85 -14.68 4.64
CA PRO A 8 18.45 -15.52 3.51
C PRO A 8 19.21 -16.85 3.56
N LEU A 9 18.57 -17.93 3.10
CA LEU A 9 19.19 -19.26 2.97
C LEU A 9 20.50 -19.15 2.18
N SER A 10 21.54 -19.89 2.56
CA SER A 10 22.71 -20.08 1.70
C SER A 10 22.33 -20.84 0.43
N ASP A 11 23.17 -20.76 -0.61
CA ASP A 11 22.88 -21.41 -1.90
C ASP A 11 22.66 -22.93 -1.74
N GLU A 12 23.44 -23.60 -0.89
CA GLU A 12 23.32 -25.04 -0.62
C GLU A 12 22.02 -25.38 0.12
N GLU A 13 21.63 -24.54 1.08
CA GLU A 13 20.35 -24.69 1.81
C GLU A 13 19.14 -24.43 0.91
N LEU A 14 19.26 -23.48 -0.02
CA LEU A 14 18.22 -23.19 -1.00
C LEU A 14 18.01 -24.35 -1.96
N GLU A 15 19.10 -24.93 -2.49
CA GLU A 15 19.04 -26.06 -3.40
C GLU A 15 18.44 -27.31 -2.72
N ALA A 16 18.83 -27.59 -1.48
CA ALA A 16 18.24 -28.66 -0.69
C ALA A 16 16.73 -28.45 -0.44
N PHE A 17 16.33 -27.20 -0.16
CA PHE A 17 14.93 -26.83 0.00
C PHE A 17 14.14 -27.02 -1.31
N GLU A 18 14.62 -26.48 -2.42
CA GLU A 18 13.96 -26.57 -3.73
C GLU A 18 13.85 -28.00 -4.25
N THR A 19 14.84 -28.86 -3.97
CA THR A 19 14.81 -30.28 -4.36
C THR A 19 13.63 -31.05 -3.77
N THR A 20 13.17 -30.66 -2.58
CA THR A 20 12.03 -31.30 -1.90
C THR A 20 10.69 -30.61 -2.16
N ARG A 21 10.69 -29.51 -2.92
CA ARG A 21 9.54 -28.63 -3.07
C ARG A 21 8.61 -29.08 -4.21
N ASP A 22 7.33 -29.25 -3.91
CA ASP A 22 6.29 -29.45 -4.93
C ASP A 22 5.55 -28.14 -5.22
N LEU A 23 6.06 -27.40 -6.19
CA LEU A 23 5.49 -26.12 -6.64
C LEU A 23 4.04 -26.26 -7.12
N TYR A 24 3.66 -27.40 -7.69
CA TYR A 24 2.31 -27.61 -8.19
C TYR A 24 1.30 -27.67 -7.04
N LEU A 25 1.61 -28.44 -5.99
CA LEU A 25 0.76 -28.56 -4.82
C LEU A 25 0.66 -27.24 -4.05
N GLU A 26 1.76 -26.51 -3.91
CA GLU A 26 1.77 -25.20 -3.27
C GLU A 26 0.91 -24.18 -4.01
N LEU A 27 1.06 -24.09 -5.34
CA LEU A 27 0.26 -23.15 -6.14
C LEU A 27 -1.24 -23.51 -6.07
N LYS A 28 -1.55 -24.80 -6.11
CA LYS A 28 -2.93 -25.30 -5.98
C LYS A 28 -3.52 -24.98 -4.60
N GLN A 29 -2.72 -25.07 -3.55
CA GLN A 29 -3.14 -24.70 -2.20
C GLN A 29 -3.35 -23.19 -2.08
N ALA A 30 -2.42 -22.38 -2.58
CA ALA A 30 -2.54 -20.92 -2.58
C ALA A 30 -3.82 -20.45 -3.30
N ALA A 31 -4.17 -21.07 -4.44
CA ALA A 31 -5.41 -20.76 -5.14
C ALA A 31 -6.66 -21.06 -4.29
N LYS A 32 -6.66 -22.18 -3.54
CA LYS A 32 -7.75 -22.50 -2.60
C LYS A 32 -7.81 -21.52 -1.44
N ASP A 33 -6.66 -21.12 -0.89
CA ASP A 33 -6.59 -20.17 0.21
C ASP A 33 -7.15 -18.80 -0.22
N ILE A 34 -6.81 -18.35 -1.43
CA ILE A 34 -7.38 -17.12 -2.02
C ILE A 34 -8.90 -17.25 -2.19
N GLN A 35 -9.38 -18.38 -2.73
CA GLN A 35 -10.82 -18.64 -2.86
C GLN A 35 -11.54 -18.69 -1.50
N ALA A 36 -10.87 -19.18 -0.46
CA ALA A 36 -11.36 -19.22 0.90
C ALA A 36 -11.20 -17.88 1.66
N GLY A 37 -10.63 -16.85 1.03
CA GLY A 37 -10.38 -15.54 1.65
C GLY A 37 -9.26 -15.54 2.70
N LEU A 38 -8.39 -16.55 2.70
CA LEU A 38 -7.27 -16.71 3.64
C LEU A 38 -6.01 -15.92 3.21
N GLY A 39 -6.14 -14.98 2.28
CA GLY A 39 -5.05 -14.14 1.79
C GLY A 39 -5.00 -12.77 2.48
N ASN A 40 -3.80 -12.25 2.71
CA ASN A 40 -3.60 -10.87 3.14
C ASN A 40 -3.28 -10.00 1.92
N VAL A 41 -4.12 -8.99 1.66
CA VAL A 41 -3.79 -7.97 0.66
C VAL A 41 -2.84 -6.97 1.29
N VAL A 42 -1.59 -6.95 0.82
CA VAL A 42 -0.61 -5.97 1.24
C VAL A 42 -0.72 -4.76 0.32
N TYR A 43 -1.21 -3.64 0.87
CA TYR A 43 -1.23 -2.37 0.17
C TYR A 43 0.09 -1.63 0.37
N SER A 44 0.52 -0.88 -0.66
CA SER A 44 1.54 0.14 -0.44
C SER A 44 1.00 1.16 0.57
N PRO A 45 1.86 1.85 1.35
CA PRO A 45 1.42 2.85 2.31
C PRO A 45 0.52 3.92 1.68
N VAL A 46 0.77 4.27 0.41
CA VAL A 46 -0.03 5.24 -0.36
C VAL A 46 -1.42 4.71 -0.68
N ILE A 47 -1.53 3.44 -1.11
CA ILE A 47 -2.85 2.82 -1.36
C ILE A 47 -3.63 2.69 -0.04
N ALA A 48 -2.95 2.31 1.05
CA ALA A 48 -3.57 2.22 2.37
C ALA A 48 -4.11 3.58 2.84
N ALA A 49 -3.32 4.64 2.68
CA ALA A 49 -3.68 6.03 2.98
C ALA A 49 -4.91 6.50 2.19
N ARG A 50 -5.01 6.15 0.90
CA ARG A 50 -6.21 6.48 0.13
C ARG A 50 -7.41 5.65 0.60
N LYS A 51 -7.23 4.35 0.77
CA LYS A 51 -8.31 3.42 1.14
C LYS A 51 -8.93 3.77 2.50
N SER A 52 -8.16 4.25 3.47
CA SER A 52 -8.69 4.71 4.77
C SER A 52 -9.65 5.90 4.64
N THR A 53 -9.52 6.72 3.60
CA THR A 53 -10.44 7.85 3.32
C THR A 53 -11.69 7.45 2.56
N GLY A 54 -11.76 6.24 1.98
CA GLY A 54 -12.86 5.80 1.12
C GLY A 54 -12.90 6.47 -0.27
N LEU A 55 -11.94 7.33 -0.61
CA LEU A 55 -11.91 8.07 -1.87
C LEU A 55 -11.40 7.24 -3.06
N THR A 56 -11.90 7.57 -4.25
CA THR A 56 -11.32 7.11 -5.52
C THR A 56 -9.94 7.73 -5.74
N SER A 57 -9.12 7.15 -6.64
CA SER A 57 -7.80 7.72 -6.98
C SER A 57 -7.92 9.16 -7.51
N ALA A 58 -8.97 9.48 -8.28
CA ALA A 58 -9.20 10.82 -8.80
C ALA A 58 -9.51 11.84 -7.70
N GLU A 59 -10.40 11.50 -6.77
CA GLU A 59 -10.78 12.37 -5.66
C GLU A 59 -9.62 12.58 -4.69
N PHE A 60 -8.87 11.52 -4.40
CA PHE A 60 -7.72 11.59 -3.52
C PHE A 60 -6.57 12.40 -4.14
N ALA A 61 -6.31 12.24 -5.44
CA ALA A 61 -5.33 13.05 -6.15
C ALA A 61 -5.72 14.54 -6.12
N LYS A 62 -7.00 14.86 -6.35
CA LYS A 62 -7.52 16.22 -6.23
C LYS A 62 -7.29 16.78 -4.82
N LEU A 63 -7.58 16.00 -3.77
CA LEU A 63 -7.39 16.40 -2.38
C LEU A 63 -5.91 16.67 -2.04
N LEU A 64 -5.00 15.86 -2.57
CA LEU A 64 -3.56 16.05 -2.39
C LEU A 64 -2.97 17.16 -3.27
N GLY A 65 -3.75 17.70 -4.22
CA GLY A 65 -3.28 18.73 -5.16
C GLY A 65 -2.31 18.19 -6.21
N VAL A 66 -2.40 16.90 -6.56
CA VAL A 66 -1.54 16.25 -7.57
C VAL A 66 -2.35 15.66 -8.72
N SER A 67 -1.67 15.32 -9.82
CA SER A 67 -2.33 14.61 -10.92
C SER A 67 -2.64 13.16 -10.53
N VAL A 68 -3.68 12.57 -11.14
CA VAL A 68 -3.99 11.13 -10.96
C VAL A 68 -2.79 10.27 -11.34
N ARG A 69 -2.10 10.63 -12.43
CA ARG A 69 -0.88 9.98 -12.90
C ARG A 69 0.21 9.95 -11.82
N THR A 70 0.41 11.08 -11.12
CA THR A 70 1.37 11.20 -10.01
C THR A 70 1.00 10.27 -8.86
N LEU A 71 -0.29 10.26 -8.46
CA LEU A 71 -0.76 9.34 -7.42
C LEU A 71 -0.55 7.87 -7.82
N GLU A 72 -0.86 7.49 -9.06
CA GLU A 72 -0.65 6.13 -9.56
C GLU A 72 0.83 5.73 -9.57
N ASP A 73 1.74 6.66 -9.91
CA ASP A 73 3.18 6.42 -9.84
C ASP A 73 3.65 6.17 -8.40
N TRP A 74 3.07 6.85 -7.42
CA TRP A 74 3.32 6.58 -6.00
C TRP A 74 2.72 5.27 -5.52
N GLU A 75 1.46 4.99 -5.86
CA GLU A 75 0.76 3.77 -5.45
C GLU A 75 1.46 2.51 -5.96
N GLN A 76 2.04 2.58 -7.16
CA GLN A 76 2.78 1.50 -7.81
C GLN A 76 4.28 1.50 -7.47
N GLY A 77 4.74 2.46 -6.65
CA GLY A 77 6.13 2.56 -6.19
C GLY A 77 7.14 2.96 -7.26
N ARG A 78 6.69 3.49 -8.42
CA ARG A 78 7.58 4.03 -9.46
C ARG A 78 8.23 5.35 -9.05
N GLN A 79 7.55 6.13 -8.23
CA GLN A 79 8.07 7.35 -7.60
C GLN A 79 7.70 7.36 -6.12
N GLN A 80 8.42 8.15 -5.33
CA GLN A 80 8.12 8.34 -3.92
C GLN A 80 7.45 9.71 -3.71
N PRO A 81 6.44 9.81 -2.83
CA PRO A 81 5.95 11.09 -2.37
C PRO A 81 7.02 11.79 -1.52
N GLU A 82 7.05 13.12 -1.57
CA GLU A 82 8.00 13.94 -0.82
C GLU A 82 7.31 15.15 -0.16
N GLY A 83 7.99 15.75 0.82
CA GLY A 83 7.55 17.00 1.45
C GLY A 83 6.12 16.93 2.02
N ALA A 84 5.29 17.91 1.66
CA ALA A 84 3.91 18.01 2.16
C ALA A 84 3.05 16.78 1.82
N ALA A 85 3.32 16.11 0.69
CA ALA A 85 2.58 14.91 0.31
C ALA A 85 2.77 13.77 1.31
N LEU A 86 4.00 13.57 1.83
CA LEU A 86 4.26 12.59 2.89
C LEU A 86 3.44 12.88 4.14
N THR A 87 3.42 14.14 4.58
CA THR A 87 2.64 14.55 5.75
C THR A 87 1.14 14.30 5.55
N LEU A 88 0.59 14.64 4.38
CA LEU A 88 -0.83 14.40 4.09
C LEU A 88 -1.16 12.90 4.02
N LEU A 89 -0.26 12.08 3.48
CA LEU A 89 -0.42 10.62 3.46
C LEU A 89 -0.38 10.02 4.87
N SER A 90 0.50 10.51 5.76
CA SER A 90 0.50 10.12 7.18
C SER A 90 -0.81 10.51 7.86
N ILE A 91 -1.30 11.74 7.64
CA ILE A 91 -2.59 12.16 8.19
C ILE A 91 -3.73 11.29 7.66
N ALA A 92 -3.72 10.93 6.38
CA ALA A 92 -4.73 10.04 5.82
C ALA A 92 -4.75 8.66 6.50
N LEU A 93 -3.59 8.14 6.88
CA LEU A 93 -3.47 6.87 7.61
C LEU A 93 -3.94 6.99 9.06
N ASP A 94 -3.49 8.03 9.76
CA ASP A 94 -3.70 8.17 11.21
C ASP A 94 -5.06 8.79 11.56
N ASN A 95 -5.55 9.72 10.74
CA ASN A 95 -6.79 10.48 10.96
C ASN A 95 -7.45 10.90 9.63
N PRO A 96 -8.07 9.95 8.89
CA PRO A 96 -8.68 10.24 7.59
C PRO A 96 -9.79 11.30 7.65
N GLU A 97 -10.54 11.37 8.75
CA GLU A 97 -11.61 12.36 8.98
C GLU A 97 -11.07 13.80 8.95
N ALA A 98 -9.91 14.06 9.55
CA ALA A 98 -9.29 15.38 9.53
C ALA A 98 -8.90 15.82 8.11
N LEU A 99 -8.42 14.87 7.30
CA LEU A 99 -8.06 15.14 5.91
C LEU A 99 -9.31 15.41 5.04
N LEU A 100 -10.39 14.66 5.26
CA LEU A 100 -11.68 14.87 4.58
C LEU A 100 -12.33 16.20 4.98
N ALA A 101 -12.24 16.62 6.24
CA ALA A 101 -12.71 17.94 6.67
C ALA A 101 -11.98 19.09 5.97
N ALA A 102 -10.67 18.94 5.73
CA ALA A 102 -9.89 19.91 4.97
C ALA A 102 -10.34 19.99 3.50
N LYS A 103 -10.74 18.86 2.90
CA LYS A 103 -11.29 18.80 1.53
C LYS A 103 -12.53 19.70 1.38
N VAL A 104 -13.48 19.58 2.31
CA VAL A 104 -14.74 20.36 2.29
C VAL A 104 -14.44 21.85 2.25
N ARG A 105 -13.50 22.31 3.09
CA ARG A 105 -13.11 23.72 3.15
C ARG A 105 -12.50 24.22 1.84
N TYR A 106 -11.70 23.40 1.16
CA TYR A 106 -11.09 23.77 -0.12
C TYR A 106 -12.14 23.92 -1.23
N ASP A 107 -13.10 23.00 -1.29
CA ASP A 107 -14.17 23.05 -2.30
C ASP A 107 -15.14 24.24 -2.05
N GLU A 108 -15.34 24.67 -0.80
CA GLU A 108 -16.25 25.76 -0.43
C GLU A 108 -15.62 27.16 -0.45
N ALA A 109 -14.35 27.29 -0.05
CA ALA A 109 -13.64 28.57 0.03
C ALA A 109 -12.12 28.38 -0.17
N PRO A 110 -11.63 28.38 -1.42
CA PRO A 110 -10.21 28.16 -1.69
C PRO A 110 -9.38 29.26 -0.99
N LEU A 111 -8.30 28.83 -0.32
CA LEU A 111 -7.32 29.72 0.28
C LEU A 111 -6.74 30.62 -0.84
N LYS A 112 -6.94 31.93 -0.71
CA LYS A 112 -6.41 32.95 -1.62
C LYS A 112 -4.92 33.20 -1.38
#